data_AF-A0A661ZWX8-F1
#
_entry.id   AF-A0A661ZWX8-F1
#
_cell.length_a   1.000
_cell.length_b   1.000
_cell.length_c   1.000
_cell.angle_alpha   90.00
_cell.angle_beta   90.00
_cell.angle_gamma   90.00
#
_symmetry.space_group_name_H-M   'P 1'
#
loop_
_entity.id
_entity.type
_entity.pdbx_description
1 polymer ?
#
loop_
_entity_poly.entity_id
_entity_poly.type
_entity_poly.pdbx_seq_one_letter_code
_entity_poly.pdbx_strand_id
1 'polypeptide(L)'
;LHEGIINDHTLIINTTPLGMFPNIDTYPDIPYQFISDKHLLFDLTYNPEETLFLKKGKEKRASIKNGHEMLQLQADMAYGIWNPS
;
A
#
# COMPACT_ATOMS: atom_id res chain seq x y z
N LEU A 1 10.61 -14.37 -2.20
CA LEU A 1 9.35 -14.89 -2.77
C LEU A 1 9.61 -15.33 -4.21
N HIS A 2 8.76 -16.18 -4.80
CA HIS A 2 8.88 -16.66 -6.19
C HIS A 2 7.62 -16.33 -7.00
N GLU A 3 7.69 -16.47 -8.33
CA GLU A 3 6.65 -16.06 -9.28
C GLU A 3 5.24 -16.55 -8.92
N GLY A 4 5.09 -17.84 -8.60
CA GLY A 4 3.80 -18.44 -8.26
C GLY A 4 3.10 -17.70 -7.12
N ILE A 5 3.84 -17.31 -6.08
CA ILE A 5 3.26 -16.58 -4.94
C ILE A 5 2.70 -15.22 -5.38
N ILE A 6 3.41 -14.48 -6.23
CA ILE A 6 2.92 -13.18 -6.70
C ILE A 6 1.68 -13.36 -7.57
N ASN A 7 1.73 -14.28 -8.53
CA ASN A 7 0.63 -14.52 -9.46
C ASN A 7 -0.65 -15.03 -8.76
N ASP A 8 -0.51 -15.82 -7.69
CA ASP A 8 -1.64 -16.33 -6.91
C ASP A 8 -2.27 -15.26 -5.99
N HIS A 9 -1.56 -14.14 -5.74
CA HIS A 9 -2.00 -13.07 -4.82
C HIS A 9 -2.13 -11.74 -5.57
N THR A 10 -3.33 -11.48 -6.08
CA THR A 10 -3.64 -10.23 -6.79
C THR A 10 -3.76 -9.01 -5.88
N LEU A 11 -3.79 -9.18 -4.55
CA LEU A 11 -3.79 -8.08 -3.58
C LEU A 11 -2.54 -8.16 -2.71
N ILE A 12 -1.72 -7.10 -2.74
CA ILE A 12 -0.50 -6.99 -1.95
C ILE A 12 -0.60 -5.74 -1.09
N ILE A 13 -0.53 -5.91 0.24
CA ILE A 13 -0.68 -4.82 1.20
C ILE A 13 0.65 -4.58 1.92
N ASN A 14 1.20 -3.37 1.82
CA ASN A 14 2.33 -2.94 2.65
C ASN A 14 1.80 -2.41 3.99
N THR A 15 2.06 -3.16 5.07
CA THR A 15 1.75 -2.77 6.45
C THR A 15 3.02 -2.47 7.26
N THR A 16 4.16 -2.28 6.59
CA THR A 16 5.45 -1.96 7.20
C THR A 16 5.71 -0.46 7.16
N PRO A 17 6.62 0.10 7.98
CA PRO A 17 6.98 1.52 7.91
C PRO A 17 7.91 1.87 6.73
N LEU A 18 8.24 0.90 5.86
CA LEU A 18 9.12 1.14 4.72
C LEU A 18 8.42 2.05 3.70
N GLY A 19 9.15 3.07 3.23
CA GLY A 19 8.67 4.08 2.29
C GLY A 19 8.04 5.30 2.95
N MET A 20 7.88 5.30 4.27
CA MET A 20 7.34 6.44 5.03
C MET A 20 8.41 7.51 5.24
N PHE A 21 7.98 8.79 5.25
CA PHE A 21 8.85 9.91 5.64
C PHE A 21 9.50 9.66 7.02
N PRO A 22 10.81 9.92 7.20
CA PRO A 22 11.74 10.51 6.24
C PRO A 22 12.42 9.51 5.28
N ASN A 23 12.28 8.20 5.50
CA ASN A 23 13.00 7.16 4.78
C ASN A 23 12.28 6.71 3.48
N ILE A 24 12.00 7.68 2.60
CA ILE A 24 11.13 7.50 1.43
C ILE A 24 11.70 6.55 0.36
N ASP A 25 13.01 6.30 0.37
CA ASP A 25 13.69 5.41 -0.58
C ASP A 25 13.65 3.93 -0.16
N THR A 26 13.04 3.62 0.98
CA THR A 26 12.87 2.24 1.44
C THR A 26 11.56 1.63 0.91
N TYR A 27 11.53 0.32 0.69
CA TYR A 27 10.35 -0.40 0.20
C TYR A 27 10.47 -1.89 0.50
N PRO A 28 9.35 -2.64 0.58
CA PRO A 28 9.39 -4.08 0.78
C PRO A 28 10.15 -4.79 -0.35
N ASP A 29 11.05 -5.72 0.01
CA ASP A 29 11.77 -6.53 -0.97
C ASP A 29 10.89 -7.70 -1.45
N ILE A 30 10.11 -7.43 -2.50
CA ILE A 30 9.27 -8.42 -3.17
C ILE A 30 9.64 -8.53 -4.66
N PRO A 31 9.32 -9.64 -5.34
CA PRO A 31 9.55 -9.81 -6.77
C PRO A 31 8.69 -8.91 -7.68
N TYR A 32 8.97 -7.60 -7.71
CA TYR A 32 8.23 -6.62 -8.52
C TYR A 32 8.18 -6.97 -10.02
N GLN A 33 9.14 -7.74 -10.52
CA GLN A 33 9.15 -8.20 -11.92
C GLN A 33 7.94 -9.07 -12.29
N PHE A 34 7.29 -9.72 -11.32
CA PHE A 34 6.11 -10.55 -11.55
C PHE A 34 4.79 -9.80 -11.32
N ILE A 35 4.86 -8.54 -10.91
CA ILE A 35 3.67 -7.67 -10.81
C ILE A 35 3.19 -7.32 -12.22
N SER A 36 1.86 -7.24 -12.36
CA SER A 36 1.14 -6.94 -13.60
C SER A 36 -0.12 -6.13 -13.29
N ASP A 37 -0.87 -5.80 -14.34
CA ASP A 37 -2.17 -5.12 -14.29
C ASP A 37 -3.26 -5.88 -13.53
N LYS A 38 -3.06 -7.18 -13.25
CA LYS A 38 -3.95 -7.98 -12.39
C LYS A 38 -3.82 -7.65 -10.90
N HIS A 39 -2.76 -6.95 -10.50
CA HIS A 39 -2.46 -6.71 -9.10
C HIS A 39 -3.00 -5.37 -8.62
N LEU A 40 -3.38 -5.34 -7.34
CA LEU A 40 -3.62 -4.14 -6.56
C LEU A 40 -2.56 -4.07 -5.45
N LEU A 41 -1.79 -2.99 -5.45
CA LEU A 41 -0.85 -2.67 -4.38
C LEU A 41 -1.49 -1.62 -3.47
N PHE A 42 -1.65 -1.95 -2.20
CA PHE A 42 -2.20 -1.08 -1.18
C PHE A 42 -1.14 -0.76 -0.13
N ASP A 43 -0.81 0.50 0.07
CA ASP A 43 0.13 0.93 1.11
C ASP A 43 -0.62 1.61 2.24
N LEU A 44 -0.40 1.23 3.50
CA LEU A 44 -0.99 1.93 4.63
C LEU A 44 -0.30 3.26 4.91
N THR A 45 0.86 3.49 4.32
CA THR A 45 1.55 4.78 4.35
C THR A 45 0.75 5.84 3.59
N TYR A 46 0.60 7.02 4.19
CA TYR A 46 -0.06 8.18 3.58
C TYR A 46 0.88 9.36 3.32
N ASN A 47 2.11 9.31 3.86
CA ASN A 47 3.14 10.33 3.63
C ASN A 47 4.50 9.66 3.34
N PRO A 48 5.01 9.74 2.10
CA PRO A 48 4.48 10.49 0.95
C PRO A 48 3.20 9.86 0.34
N GLU A 49 2.49 10.62 -0.49
CA GLU A 49 1.24 10.18 -1.13
C GLU A 49 1.43 8.97 -2.06
N GLU A 50 2.56 8.92 -2.78
CA GLU A 50 3.00 7.80 -3.61
C GLU A 50 4.37 7.30 -3.11
N THR A 51 4.39 6.18 -2.39
CA THR A 51 5.63 5.55 -1.91
C THR A 51 6.38 4.84 -3.04
N LEU A 52 7.65 4.50 -2.82
CA LEU A 52 8.42 3.74 -3.82
C LEU A 52 7.84 2.34 -4.09
N PHE A 53 7.15 1.74 -3.11
CA PHE A 53 6.36 0.51 -3.28
C PHE A 53 5.23 0.71 -4.31
N LEU A 54 4.42 1.76 -4.14
CA LEU A 54 3.33 2.08 -5.07
C LEU A 54 3.86 2.46 -6.45
N LYS A 55 4.92 3.27 -6.52
CA LYS A 55 5.54 3.67 -7.79
C LYS A 55 6.02 2.46 -8.60
N LYS A 56 6.69 1.49 -7.96
CA LYS A 56 7.12 0.24 -8.62
C LYS A 56 5.95 -0.60 -9.12
N GLY A 57 4.84 -0.65 -8.38
CA GLY A 57 3.60 -1.27 -8.84
C GLY A 57 3.02 -0.61 -10.08
N LYS A 58 2.93 0.72 -10.04
CA LYS A 58 2.40 1.55 -11.13
C LYS A 58 3.24 1.43 -12.41
N GLU A 59 4.56 1.35 -12.29
CA GLU A 59 5.47 1.04 -13.42
C GLU A 59 5.16 -0.31 -14.08
N LYS A 60 4.58 -1.24 -13.33
CA LYS A 60 4.09 -2.55 -13.80
C LYS A 60 2.61 -2.56 -14.17
N ARG A 61 1.98 -1.37 -14.24
CA ARG A 61 0.55 -1.16 -14.57
C ARG A 61 -0.42 -1.71 -13.53
N ALA A 62 0.06 -2.07 -12.33
CA ALA A 62 -0.81 -2.46 -11.24
C ALA A 62 -1.68 -1.28 -10.80
N SER A 63 -2.86 -1.60 -10.29
CA SER A 63 -3.67 -0.62 -9.55
C SER A 63 -2.97 -0.29 -8.23
N ILE A 64 -3.07 0.95 -7.78
CA ILE A 64 -2.43 1.40 -6.54
C ILE A 64 -3.42 2.13 -5.63
N LYS A 65 -3.23 2.00 -4.32
CA LYS A 65 -3.98 2.73 -3.29
C LYS A 65 -3.04 3.09 -2.15
N ASN A 66 -3.17 4.30 -1.59
CA ASN A 66 -2.44 4.73 -0.40
C ASN A 66 -3.35 4.76 0.83
N GLY A 67 -2.76 4.97 2.01
CA GLY A 67 -3.43 4.86 3.30
C GLY A 67 -4.30 6.06 3.68
N HIS A 68 -4.37 7.11 2.85
CA HIS A 68 -5.02 8.37 3.23
C HIS A 68 -6.51 8.19 3.54
N GLU A 69 -7.25 7.48 2.68
CA GLU A 69 -8.67 7.20 2.92
C GLU A 69 -8.88 6.33 4.17
N MET A 70 -7.99 5.36 4.40
CA MET A 70 -8.04 4.54 5.61
C MET A 70 -7.86 5.40 6.86
N LEU A 71 -6.92 6.34 6.85
CA LEU A 71 -6.70 7.27 7.97
C LEU A 71 -7.96 8.11 8.26
N GLN A 72 -8.63 8.60 7.22
CA GLN A 72 -9.87 9.36 7.37
C GLN A 72 -10.99 8.50 7.98
N LEU A 73 -11.23 7.31 7.42
CA LEU A 73 -12.25 6.39 7.93
C LEU A 73 -11.99 5.98 9.38
N GLN A 74 -10.73 5.79 9.75
CA GLN A 74 -10.35 5.51 11.14
C GLN A 74 -10.68 6.67 12.08
N ALA A 75 -10.44 7.92 11.66
CA ALA A 75 -10.78 9.10 12.44
C ALA A 75 -12.30 9.24 12.64
N ASP A 76 -13.07 9.03 11.57
CA ASP A 76 -14.55 9.10 11.63
C ASP A 76 -15.12 8.01 12.55
N MET A 77 -14.61 6.77 12.45
CA MET A 77 -15.02 5.69 13.36
C MET A 77 -14.64 5.97 14.81
N ALA A 78 -13.42 6.48 15.07
CA ALA A 78 -13.00 6.84 16.41
C ALA A 78 -13.88 7.96 17.01
N TYR A 79 -14.27 8.94 16.19
CA TYR A 79 -15.17 10.01 16.60
C TYR A 79 -16.54 9.47 17.04
N GLY A 80 -17.10 8.50 16.30
CA GLY A 80 -18.36 7.85 16.65
C GLY A 80 -18.28 7.03 17.95
N ILE A 81 -17.11 6.45 18.26
CA ILE A 81 -16.88 5.76 19.55
C ILE A 81 -16.84 6.77 20.71
N TRP A 82 -16.20 7.91 20.52
CA TRP A 82 -16.09 8.95 21.56
C TRP A 82 -17.37 9.76 21.75
N ASN A 83 -18.19 9.89 20.71
CA ASN A 83 -19.45 10.64 20.73
C ASN A 83 -20.61 9.70 20.37
N PRO A 84 -20.95 8.73 21.25
CA PRO A 84 -22.12 7.91 21.03
C PRO A 84 -23.37 8.82 21.01
N SER A 85 -24.18 8.66 19.97
CA SER A 85 -25.45 9.38 19.81
C SER A 85 -26.47 9.03 20.90
#